data_AF-F8FEA7-F1
#
_entry.id   AF-F8FEA7-F1
#
_cell.length_a   1.000
_cell.length_b   1.000
_cell.length_c   1.000
_cell.angle_alpha   90.00
_cell.angle_beta   90.00
_cell.angle_gamma   90.00
#
_symmetry.space_group_name_H-M   'P 1'
#
loop_
_entity.id
_entity.type
_entity.pdbx_description
1 polymer ?
#
loop_
_entity_poly.entity_id
_entity_poly.type
_entity_poly.pdbx_seq_one_letter_code
_entity_poly.pdbx_strand_id
1 'polypeptide(L)'
;MVRSAGTEEKARIRVTAGLIGWADWILVMERKHIQRLKEKFPMGLQGKKLICLDIPDEYGYMDEELIGLLESSVSAYVNLHN
;
A
#
# COMPACT_ATOMS: atom_id res chain seq x y z
N MET A 1 6.30 -12.44 3.48
CA MET A 1 5.15 -12.62 2.57
C MET A 1 4.56 -11.26 2.28
N VAL A 2 3.90 -11.08 1.13
CA VAL A 2 3.28 -9.81 0.74
C VAL A 2 1.83 -10.01 0.29
N ARG A 3 1.00 -8.99 0.43
CA ARG A 3 -0.40 -8.96 -0.03
C ARG A 3 -0.72 -7.58 -0.59
N SER A 4 -1.57 -7.51 -1.60
CA SER A 4 -2.13 -6.27 -2.15
C SER A 4 -3.64 -6.23 -2.01
N ALA A 5 -4.20 -5.03 -1.83
CA ALA A 5 -5.64 -4.79 -1.76
C ALA A 5 -5.94 -3.32 -2.06
N GLY A 6 -7.10 -3.04 -2.64
CA GLY A 6 -7.54 -1.68 -2.97
C GLY A 6 -8.31 -1.01 -1.84
N THR A 7 -8.17 0.31 -1.73
CA THR A 7 -8.91 1.14 -0.75
C THR A 7 -10.30 1.56 -1.25
N GLU A 8 -10.51 1.47 -2.56
CA GLU A 8 -11.75 1.82 -3.25
C GLU A 8 -12.82 0.76 -3.08
N GLU A 9 -14.09 1.20 -3.10
CA GLU A 9 -15.22 0.29 -3.02
C GLU A 9 -15.29 -0.63 -4.25
N LYS A 10 -14.94 -0.15 -5.44
CA LYS A 10 -14.92 -0.99 -6.65
C LYS A 10 -13.72 -1.96 -6.74
N ALA A 11 -12.82 -1.96 -5.75
CA ALA A 11 -11.65 -2.83 -5.80
C ALA A 11 -12.05 -4.31 -5.76
N ARG A 12 -11.47 -5.11 -6.66
CA ARG A 12 -11.67 -6.58 -6.72
C ARG A 12 -11.35 -7.26 -5.40
N ILE A 13 -10.26 -6.85 -4.75
CA ILE A 13 -9.88 -7.25 -3.40
C ILE A 13 -9.84 -5.97 -2.58
N ARG A 14 -10.76 -5.82 -1.63
CA ARG A 14 -10.83 -4.66 -0.75
C ARG A 14 -9.93 -4.84 0.47
N VAL A 15 -9.35 -3.75 0.96
CA VAL A 15 -8.68 -3.74 2.26
C VAL A 15 -9.69 -4.09 3.36
N THR A 16 -9.27 -4.95 4.28
CA THR A 16 -10.05 -5.37 5.46
C THR A 16 -9.25 -5.15 6.73
N ALA A 17 -9.93 -5.10 7.88
CA ALA A 17 -9.27 -5.00 9.18
C ALA A 17 -8.28 -6.16 9.43
N GLY A 18 -8.58 -7.37 8.91
CA GLY A 18 -7.68 -8.52 9.01
C GLY A 18 -6.38 -8.32 8.24
N LEU A 19 -6.43 -7.72 7.05
CA LEU A 19 -5.22 -7.36 6.29
C LEU A 19 -4.38 -6.31 7.03
N ILE A 20 -5.03 -5.30 7.62
CA ILE A 20 -4.37 -4.25 8.41
C ILE A 20 -3.71 -4.83 9.65
N GLY A 21 -4.41 -5.69 10.39
CA GLY A 21 -3.88 -6.32 11.59
C GLY A 21 -2.66 -7.21 11.31
N TRP A 22 -2.69 -7.95 10.19
CA TRP A 22 -1.62 -8.82 9.76
C TRP A 22 -0.36 -8.08 9.30
N ALA A 23 -0.51 -6.89 8.69
CA ALA A 23 0.61 -6.16 8.11
C ALA A 23 1.45 -5.44 9.18
N ASP A 24 2.78 -5.59 9.16
CA ASP A 24 3.70 -4.74 9.93
C ASP A 24 3.98 -3.41 9.20
N TRP A 25 4.04 -3.48 7.87
CA TRP A 25 4.26 -2.36 6.96
C TRP A 25 3.11 -2.29 5.96
N ILE A 26 2.61 -1.09 5.74
CA ILE A 26 1.56 -0.77 4.78
C ILE A 26 2.11 0.34 3.89
N LEU A 27 2.43 -0.02 2.65
CA LEU A 27 2.86 0.94 1.63
C LEU A 27 1.67 1.25 0.74
N VAL A 28 1.43 2.53 0.50
CA VAL A 28 0.37 3.00 -0.39
C VAL A 28 0.92 3.93 -1.44
N MET A 29 0.33 3.91 -2.63
CA MET A 29 0.78 4.72 -3.76
C MET A 29 0.57 6.22 -3.49
N GLU A 30 -0.64 6.63 -3.12
CA GLU A 30 -0.99 8.05 -2.94
C GLU A 30 -1.49 8.40 -1.52
N ARG A 31 -1.38 9.68 -1.15
CA ARG A 31 -1.84 10.19 0.15
C ARG A 31 -3.35 9.99 0.39
N LYS A 32 -4.16 10.00 -0.66
CA LYS A 32 -5.61 9.72 -0.55
C LYS A 32 -5.87 8.32 0.01
N HIS A 33 -4.98 7.35 -0.25
CA HIS A 33 -5.09 6.01 0.31
C HIS A 33 -4.80 6.00 1.81
N ILE A 34 -3.81 6.78 2.29
CA ILE A 34 -3.57 6.96 3.74
C ILE A 34 -4.82 7.50 4.42
N GLN A 35 -5.42 8.55 3.86
CA GLN A 35 -6.60 9.18 4.44
C GLN A 35 -7.75 8.17 4.61
N ARG A 36 -8.05 7.40 3.54
CA ARG A 36 -9.09 6.37 3.59
C ARG A 36 -8.80 5.26 4.60
N LEU A 37 -7.53 4.83 4.71
CA LEU A 37 -7.16 3.83 5.71
C LEU A 37 -7.34 4.37 7.13
N LYS A 38 -6.95 5.62 7.39
CA LYS A 38 -7.13 6.26 8.70
C LYS A 38 -8.60 6.46 9.06
N GLU A 39 -9.43 6.82 8.09
CA GLU A 39 -10.89 6.95 8.28
C GLU A 39 -11.54 5.60 8.60
N LYS A 40 -11.17 4.54 7.88
CA LYS A 40 -11.82 3.22 8.01
C LYS A 40 -11.24 2.35 9.13
N PHE A 41 -9.95 2.46 9.42
CA PHE A 41 -9.23 1.55 10.33
C PHE A 41 -8.33 2.30 11.34
N PRO A 42 -8.80 3.34 12.03
CA PRO A 42 -7.94 4.19 12.88
C PRO A 42 -7.23 3.39 13.99
N MET A 43 -7.93 2.46 14.65
CA MET A 43 -7.35 1.62 15.69
C MET A 43 -6.40 0.56 15.14
N GLY A 44 -6.73 -0.05 13.99
CA GLY A 44 -5.91 -1.10 13.38
C GLY A 44 -4.55 -0.60 12.88
N LEU A 45 -4.44 0.70 12.61
CA LEU A 45 -3.20 1.34 12.16
C LEU A 45 -2.26 1.72 13.32
N GLN A 46 -2.68 1.63 14.58
CA GLN A 46 -1.83 1.99 15.70
C GLN A 46 -0.57 1.11 15.75
N GLY A 47 0.59 1.76 15.82
CA GLY A 47 1.89 1.08 15.82
C GLY A 47 2.32 0.48 14.48
N LYS A 48 1.52 0.61 13.41
CA LYS A 48 1.87 0.13 12.07
C LYS A 48 2.69 1.17 11.31
N LYS A 49 3.61 0.71 10.46
CA LYS A 49 4.36 1.60 9.55
C LYS A 49 3.54 1.86 8.30
N LEU A 50 2.92 3.04 8.21
CA LEU A 50 2.12 3.46 7.07
C LEU A 50 2.89 4.49 6.23
N ILE A 51 3.22 4.14 4.99
CA ILE A 51 4.14 4.89 4.13
C ILE A 51 3.46 5.22 2.81
N CYS A 52 3.56 6.48 2.38
CA CYS A 52 3.18 6.91 1.04
C CYS A 52 4.40 6.81 0.14
N LEU A 53 4.25 6.19 -1.04
CA LEU A 53 5.29 6.16 -2.06
C LEU A 53 5.24 7.39 -2.96
N ASP A 54 4.18 8.20 -2.87
CA ASP A 54 3.90 9.35 -3.73
C ASP A 54 3.95 8.98 -5.24
N ILE A 55 3.43 7.79 -5.57
CA ILE A 55 3.26 7.27 -6.94
C ILE A 55 1.78 7.44 -7.34
N PRO A 56 1.46 8.03 -8.51
CA PRO A 56 0.08 8.17 -8.96
C PRO A 56 -0.55 6.83 -9.38
N ASP A 57 -1.83 6.61 -9.09
CA ASP A 57 -2.60 5.42 -9.49
C ASP A 57 -3.21 5.60 -10.89
N GLU A 58 -2.35 5.82 -11.90
CA GLU A 58 -2.74 6.05 -13.30
C GLU A 58 -2.13 5.06 -14.30
N TYR A 59 -1.40 4.07 -13.78
CA TYR A 59 -0.69 3.07 -14.57
C TYR A 59 -1.56 1.87 -14.95
N GLY A 60 -1.26 1.29 -16.10
CA GLY A 60 -1.90 0.08 -16.58
C GLY A 60 -1.51 -1.16 -15.76
N TYR A 61 -2.24 -2.24 -15.98
CA TYR A 61 -1.83 -3.55 -15.47
C TYR A 61 -0.50 -3.97 -16.11
N MET A 62 0.50 -4.30 -15.28
CA MET A 62 1.86 -4.70 -15.69
C MET A 62 2.65 -3.61 -16.44
N ASP A 63 2.34 -2.35 -16.19
CA ASP A 63 3.12 -1.23 -16.71
C ASP A 63 4.57 -1.28 -16.19
N GLU A 64 5.54 -1.28 -17.11
CA GLU A 64 6.97 -1.40 -16.77
C GLU A 64 7.48 -0.18 -15.99
N GLU A 65 6.93 1.01 -16.25
CA GLU A 65 7.30 2.23 -15.53
C GLU A 65 6.87 2.13 -14.06
N LEU A 66 5.64 1.65 -13.82
CA LEU A 66 5.15 1.41 -12.47
C LEU A 66 6.03 0.39 -11.73
N ILE A 67 6.44 -0.68 -12.40
CA ILE A 67 7.30 -1.71 -11.80
C ILE A 67 8.63 -1.07 -11.35
N GLY A 68 9.29 -0.31 -12.22
CA GLY A 68 10.54 0.37 -11.90
C GLY A 68 10.41 1.38 -10.75
N LEU A 69 9.32 2.15 -10.73
CA LEU A 69 9.01 3.08 -9.63
C LEU A 69 8.81 2.33 -8.31
N LEU A 70 8.04 1.24 -8.31
CA LEU A 70 7.81 0.43 -7.12
C LEU A 70 9.10 -0.21 -6.61
N GLU A 71 9.92 -0.80 -7.48
CA GLU A 71 11.21 -1.40 -7.08
C GLU A 71 12.13 -0.36 -6.44
N SER A 72 12.27 0.81 -7.08
CA SER A 72 13.08 1.92 -6.57
C SER A 72 12.56 2.44 -5.22
N SER A 73 11.26 2.76 -5.12
CA SER A 73 10.69 3.33 -3.90
C SER A 73 10.62 2.35 -2.73
N VAL A 74 10.26 1.09 -2.98
CA VAL A 74 10.14 0.06 -1.93
C VAL A 74 11.50 -0.31 -1.35
N SER A 75 12.56 -0.32 -2.17
CA SER A 75 13.93 -0.63 -1.73
C SER A 75 14.44 0.29 -0.62
N ALA A 76 13.93 1.53 -0.55
CA ALA A 76 14.28 2.49 0.49
C ALA A 76 13.74 2.12 1.87
N TYR A 77 12.72 1.25 1.92
CA TYR A 77 11.99 0.90 3.15
C TYR A 77 12.18 -0.55 3.56
N VAL A 78 12.33 -1.44 2.57
CA VAL A 78 12.47 -2.87 2.75
C VAL A 78 13.75 -3.28 2.03
N ASN A 79 14.66 -3.95 2.73
CA ASN A 79 15.80 -4.57 2.06
C ASN A 79 15.25 -5.64 1.11
N LEU A 80 15.28 -5.34 -0.20
CA LEU A 80 14.90 -6.27 -1.26
C LEU A 80 16.04 -7.24 -1.64
N HIS A 81 17.18 -7.16 -0.96
CA HIS A 81 18.28 -8.11 -1.11
C HIS A 81 18.03 -9.38 -0.30
N ASN A 82 17.54 -10.41 -0.99
CA ASN A 82 17.84 -11.81 -0.69
C ASN A 82 18.79 -12.33 -1.77
#